data_AF-A0A9P5NB25-F1
#
_entry.id   AF-A0A9P5NB25-F1
#
_cell.length_a   1.000
_cell.length_b   1.000
_cell.length_c   1.000
_cell.angle_alpha   90.00
_cell.angle_beta   90.00
_cell.angle_gamma   90.00
#
_symmetry.space_group_name_H-M   'P 1'
#
loop_
_entity.id
_entity.type
_entity.pdbx_description
1 polymer ?
#
loop_
_entity_poly.entity_id
_entity_poly.type
_entity_poly.pdbx_seq_one_letter_code
_entity_poly.pdbx_strand_id
1 'polypeptide(L)'
;MASESTVIDHDPLSSANSLTIDMPVISLLKCDGHTFLCIGEVNDILVAGNSVNEIDLDSLHDNSVNVSYQMMYLVPTVVSDDPQLKYDWKTSQQHGKACFLTEDDIAERNFRREKECPICVPTVDFSGASAHRVLEHNAGHILFDQHVNVANQPCGLCLRPVPACSFYLKKGKGEKTTMQMDVKKSMCANKLGFQYQTAMESTKSTPCSNAPIPCPLCPKSALAIWQYNLRYHLKDAHRVDNLEPHSHLSTITHIKKHPRRSTKDSALVISEAHSTHLTLRYELSKIFLDLPNE
;
A
#
# COMPACT_ATOMS: atom_id res chain seq x y z
N MET A 1 -22.18 17.41 -20.09
CA MET A 1 -22.94 16.15 -19.92
C MET A 1 -22.85 15.79 -18.45
N ALA A 2 -23.99 15.58 -17.79
CA ALA A 2 -24.01 15.18 -16.38
C ALA A 2 -23.44 13.75 -16.29
N SER A 3 -22.45 13.54 -15.43
CA SER A 3 -21.91 12.21 -15.15
C SER A 3 -22.89 11.48 -14.23
N GLU A 4 -23.54 10.44 -14.74
CA GLU A 4 -24.38 9.55 -13.94
C GLU A 4 -23.46 8.64 -13.10
N SER A 5 -23.84 8.39 -11.84
CA SER A 5 -23.09 7.51 -10.93
C SER A 5 -24.04 6.43 -10.47
N THR A 6 -23.64 5.17 -10.63
CA THR A 6 -24.50 4.02 -10.33
C THR A 6 -24.03 3.34 -9.05
N VAL A 7 -24.94 3.15 -8.11
CA VAL A 7 -24.68 2.32 -6.92
C VAL A 7 -24.91 0.86 -7.33
N ILE A 8 -23.90 0.01 -7.14
CA ILE A 8 -24.01 -1.42 -7.43
C ILE A 8 -24.85 -2.06 -6.32
N ASP A 9 -26.16 -2.13 -6.53
CA ASP A 9 -27.04 -2.99 -5.75
C ASP A 9 -27.19 -4.31 -6.50
N HIS A 10 -26.88 -5.42 -5.84
CA HIS A 10 -27.10 -6.73 -6.44
C HIS A 10 -28.60 -6.97 -6.38
N ASP A 11 -29.33 -6.78 -7.49
CA ASP A 11 -30.75 -7.10 -7.53
C ASP A 11 -30.90 -8.62 -7.63
N PRO A 12 -31.31 -9.33 -6.56
CA PRO A 12 -31.50 -10.78 -6.62
C PRO A 12 -32.72 -11.17 -7.47
N LEU A 13 -33.47 -10.21 -8.01
CA LEU A 13 -34.64 -10.43 -8.86
C LEU A 13 -34.37 -10.32 -10.37
N SER A 14 -33.15 -9.96 -10.79
CA SER A 14 -32.79 -9.98 -12.20
C SER A 14 -32.66 -11.41 -12.69
N SER A 15 -33.75 -11.99 -13.16
CA SER A 15 -33.83 -13.30 -13.81
C SER A 15 -33.24 -13.31 -15.22
N ALA A 16 -32.49 -12.28 -15.61
CA ALA A 16 -31.90 -12.18 -16.93
C ALA A 16 -30.59 -12.96 -16.98
N ASN A 17 -30.60 -14.10 -17.68
CA ASN A 17 -29.39 -14.90 -17.99
C ASN A 17 -28.65 -14.32 -19.21
N SER A 18 -28.60 -13.00 -19.31
CA SER A 18 -28.06 -12.30 -20.47
C SER A 18 -27.23 -11.10 -20.05
N LEU A 19 -26.27 -10.76 -20.91
CA LEU A 19 -25.45 -9.56 -20.83
C LEU A 19 -25.96 -8.56 -21.86
N THR A 20 -26.23 -7.32 -21.43
CA THR A 20 -26.68 -6.24 -22.31
C THR A 20 -25.69 -5.08 -22.33
N ILE A 21 -25.77 -4.23 -23.35
CA ILE A 21 -25.08 -2.93 -23.37
C ILE A 21 -25.54 -2.10 -22.16
N ASP A 22 -24.65 -1.26 -21.63
CA ASP A 22 -24.81 -0.44 -20.42
C ASP A 22 -24.92 -1.23 -19.10
N MET A 23 -24.79 -2.56 -19.12
CA MET A 23 -24.70 -3.33 -17.87
C MET A 23 -23.34 -3.15 -17.19
N PRO A 24 -23.32 -2.99 -15.86
CA PRO A 24 -22.09 -3.06 -15.10
C PRO A 24 -21.56 -4.50 -15.12
N VAL A 25 -20.26 -4.63 -15.35
CA VAL A 25 -19.54 -5.90 -15.38
C VAL A 25 -18.35 -5.86 -14.43
N ILE A 26 -18.02 -7.04 -13.91
CA ILE A 26 -16.79 -7.30 -13.18
C ILE A 26 -15.96 -8.29 -14.00
N SER A 27 -14.70 -7.95 -14.26
CA SER A 27 -13.78 -8.77 -15.03
C SER A 27 -12.45 -8.93 -14.29
N LEU A 28 -11.70 -9.99 -14.64
CA LEU A 28 -10.32 -10.18 -14.21
C LEU A 28 -9.39 -9.89 -15.40
N LEU A 29 -8.56 -8.85 -15.28
CA LEU A 29 -7.54 -8.50 -16.26
C LEU A 29 -6.20 -9.10 -15.85
N LYS A 30 -5.46 -9.71 -16.79
CA LYS A 30 -4.09 -10.15 -16.56
C LYS A 30 -3.11 -9.32 -17.38
N CYS A 31 -2.14 -8.68 -16.72
CA CYS A 31 -1.10 -7.87 -17.35
C CYS A 31 0.24 -8.07 -16.62
N ASP A 32 1.32 -8.33 -17.35
CA ASP A 32 2.67 -8.56 -16.79
C ASP A 32 2.73 -9.62 -15.66
N GLY A 33 1.87 -10.65 -15.74
CA GLY A 33 1.78 -11.70 -14.71
C GLY A 33 0.96 -11.32 -13.47
N HIS A 34 0.42 -10.11 -13.40
CA HIS A 34 -0.46 -9.64 -12.33
C HIS A 34 -1.93 -9.77 -12.74
N THR A 35 -2.79 -10.09 -11.77
CA THR A 35 -4.26 -10.14 -11.95
C THR A 35 -4.91 -8.94 -11.28
N PHE A 36 -5.81 -8.27 -12.00
CA PHE A 36 -6.52 -7.06 -11.57
C PHE A 36 -8.02 -7.32 -11.62
N LEU A 37 -8.73 -6.99 -10.54
CA LEU A 37 -10.19 -6.92 -10.56
C LEU A 37 -10.62 -5.61 -11.19
N CYS A 38 -11.29 -5.66 -12.32
CA CYS A 38 -11.79 -4.50 -13.05
C CYS A 38 -13.31 -4.44 -12.95
N ILE A 39 -13.83 -3.23 -12.74
CA ILE A 39 -15.26 -2.93 -12.83
C ILE A 39 -15.43 -2.05 -14.06
N GLY A 40 -16.43 -2.35 -14.88
CA GLY A 40 -16.68 -1.59 -16.10
C GLY A 40 -18.14 -1.61 -16.51
N GLU A 41 -18.43 -0.91 -17.59
CA GLU A 41 -19.76 -0.83 -18.22
C GLU A 41 -19.64 -1.34 -19.65
N VAL A 42 -20.51 -2.25 -20.07
CA VAL A 42 -20.47 -2.82 -21.43
C VAL A 42 -20.87 -1.78 -22.45
N ASN A 43 -20.01 -1.53 -23.44
CA ASN A 43 -20.28 -0.52 -24.46
C ASN A 43 -20.56 -1.13 -25.84
N ASP A 44 -20.08 -2.35 -26.10
CA ASP A 44 -20.34 -3.05 -27.37
C ASP A 44 -20.23 -4.57 -27.19
N ILE A 45 -21.04 -5.31 -27.93
CA ILE A 45 -21.03 -6.77 -27.98
C ILE A 45 -21.03 -7.17 -29.46
N LEU A 46 -19.98 -7.86 -29.91
CA LEU A 46 -19.88 -8.35 -31.27
C LEU A 46 -20.05 -9.87 -31.30
N VAL A 47 -20.91 -10.37 -32.17
CA VAL A 47 -21.09 -11.81 -32.44
C VAL A 47 -20.82 -12.06 -33.92
N ALA A 48 -19.78 -12.83 -34.22
CA ALA A 48 -19.31 -13.06 -35.59
C ALA A 48 -19.11 -11.75 -36.39
N GLY A 49 -18.64 -10.70 -35.71
CA GLY A 49 -18.38 -9.37 -36.29
C GLY A 49 -19.59 -8.44 -36.39
N ASN A 50 -20.78 -8.85 -35.95
CA ASN A 50 -21.97 -8.00 -35.94
C ASN A 50 -22.27 -7.50 -34.53
N SER A 51 -22.53 -6.20 -34.38
CA SER A 51 -22.92 -5.62 -33.09
C SER A 51 -24.34 -6.04 -32.70
N VAL A 52 -24.51 -6.45 -31.45
CA VAL A 52 -25.77 -6.86 -30.84
C VAL A 52 -25.96 -6.13 -29.51
N ASN A 53 -27.21 -5.91 -29.09
CA ASN A 53 -27.51 -5.23 -27.83
C ASN A 53 -27.47 -6.16 -26.61
N GLU A 54 -27.57 -7.46 -26.84
CA GLU A 54 -27.75 -8.49 -25.82
C GLU A 54 -27.17 -9.82 -26.29
N ILE A 55 -26.62 -10.59 -25.34
CA ILE A 55 -26.17 -11.96 -25.55
C ILE A 55 -26.47 -12.83 -24.33
N ASP A 56 -26.82 -14.10 -24.54
CA ASP A 56 -26.96 -15.08 -23.46
C ASP A 56 -25.59 -15.37 -22.81
N LEU A 57 -25.55 -15.46 -21.48
CA LEU A 57 -24.31 -15.72 -20.74
C LEU A 57 -23.64 -17.05 -21.15
N ASP A 58 -24.43 -18.07 -21.52
CA ASP A 58 -23.91 -19.36 -21.97
C ASP A 58 -23.16 -19.26 -23.31
N SER A 59 -23.45 -18.21 -24.10
CA SER A 59 -22.81 -17.96 -25.39
C SER A 59 -21.51 -17.16 -25.28
N LEU A 60 -21.18 -16.59 -24.11
CA LEU A 60 -19.94 -15.81 -23.91
C LEU A 60 -18.66 -16.63 -24.09
N HIS A 61 -18.75 -17.96 -24.03
CA HIS A 61 -17.62 -18.86 -24.24
C HIS A 61 -17.28 -19.09 -25.72
N ASP A 62 -18.11 -18.62 -26.66
CA ASP A 62 -17.86 -18.76 -28.09
C ASP A 62 -16.74 -17.80 -28.55
N ASN A 63 -15.75 -18.32 -29.29
CA ASN A 63 -14.62 -17.55 -29.80
C ASN A 63 -15.02 -16.44 -30.81
N SER A 64 -16.24 -16.50 -31.34
CA SER A 64 -16.80 -15.47 -32.23
C SER A 64 -17.41 -14.28 -31.47
N VAL A 65 -17.45 -14.34 -30.14
CA VAL A 65 -17.99 -13.29 -29.27
C VAL A 65 -16.86 -12.38 -28.79
N ASN A 66 -17.07 -11.07 -28.92
CA ASN A 66 -16.18 -10.05 -28.35
C ASN A 66 -17.01 -9.05 -27.54
N VAL A 67 -16.68 -8.89 -26.27
CA VAL A 67 -17.33 -7.90 -25.38
C VAL A 67 -16.34 -6.78 -25.11
N SER A 68 -16.73 -5.56 -25.45
CA SER A 68 -15.99 -4.34 -25.12
C SER A 68 -16.68 -3.60 -23.99
N TYR A 69 -15.90 -3.15 -23.02
CA TYR A 69 -16.41 -2.39 -21.88
C TYR A 69 -15.47 -1.26 -21.51
N GLN A 70 -16.02 -0.18 -20.96
CA GLN A 70 -15.25 0.92 -20.41
C GLN A 70 -15.01 0.69 -18.92
N MET A 71 -13.75 0.75 -18.49
CA MET A 71 -13.43 0.65 -17.06
C MET A 71 -13.97 1.85 -16.28
N MET A 72 -14.55 1.56 -15.13
CA MET A 72 -15.05 2.53 -14.17
C MET A 72 -14.12 2.64 -12.96
N TYR A 73 -14.22 3.77 -12.26
CA TYR A 73 -13.47 4.05 -11.04
C TYR A 73 -14.31 3.78 -9.80
N LEU A 74 -13.75 3.13 -8.79
CA LEU A 74 -14.32 3.15 -7.45
C LEU A 74 -13.89 4.42 -6.72
N VAL A 75 -14.86 5.19 -6.25
CA VAL A 75 -14.63 6.38 -5.42
C VAL A 75 -15.43 6.25 -4.12
N PRO A 76 -14.92 6.78 -2.98
CA PRO A 76 -15.69 6.81 -1.75
C PRO A 76 -17.00 7.56 -1.95
N THR A 77 -18.08 7.02 -1.39
CA THR A 77 -19.38 7.70 -1.37
C THR A 77 -19.30 8.90 -0.43
N VAL A 78 -19.82 10.06 -0.86
CA VAL A 78 -19.97 11.22 0.03
C VAL A 78 -21.43 11.39 0.46
N VAL A 79 -21.67 12.16 1.53
CA VAL A 79 -23.01 12.41 2.08
C VAL A 79 -24.00 12.95 1.05
N SER A 80 -23.53 13.65 0.00
CA SER A 80 -24.40 14.14 -1.08
C SER A 80 -24.88 13.03 -2.01
N ASP A 81 -24.12 11.95 -2.16
CA ASP A 81 -24.47 10.81 -3.01
C ASP A 81 -25.38 9.83 -2.27
N ASP A 82 -25.08 9.60 -0.99
CA ASP A 82 -25.84 8.73 -0.10
C ASP A 82 -26.05 9.40 1.26
N PRO A 83 -27.13 10.18 1.42
CA PRO A 83 -27.45 10.85 2.68
C PRO A 83 -27.64 9.89 3.86
N GLN A 84 -27.91 8.62 3.59
CA GLN A 84 -28.11 7.60 4.63
C GLN A 84 -26.79 6.92 5.04
N LEU A 85 -25.69 7.18 4.31
CA LEU A 85 -24.39 6.54 4.52
C LEU A 85 -24.50 5.00 4.59
N LYS A 86 -25.37 4.43 3.75
CA LYS A 86 -25.57 3.00 3.59
C LYS A 86 -24.41 2.34 2.84
N TYR A 87 -23.80 3.05 1.89
CA TYR A 87 -22.76 2.53 1.01
C TYR A 87 -21.45 3.28 1.16
N ASP A 88 -20.34 2.55 1.32
CA ASP A 88 -19.01 3.13 1.47
C ASP A 88 -18.38 3.58 0.13
N TRP A 89 -18.83 3.01 -1.00
CA TRP A 89 -18.24 3.21 -2.32
C TRP A 89 -19.28 3.36 -3.42
N LYS A 90 -18.93 4.11 -4.49
CA LYS A 90 -19.70 4.22 -5.73
C LYS A 90 -18.79 4.10 -6.96
N THR A 91 -19.36 3.78 -8.12
CA THR A 91 -18.64 3.87 -9.39
C THR A 91 -18.67 5.29 -9.94
N SER A 92 -17.65 5.67 -10.71
CA SER A 92 -17.58 6.93 -11.43
C SER A 92 -16.93 6.72 -12.80
N GLN A 93 -17.47 7.39 -13.81
CA GLN A 93 -16.89 7.46 -15.16
C GLN A 93 -15.85 8.60 -15.29
N GLN A 94 -15.65 9.42 -14.25
CA GLN A 94 -14.74 10.57 -14.34
C GLN A 94 -13.27 10.15 -14.29
N HIS A 95 -12.47 10.72 -15.20
CA HIS A 95 -11.03 10.50 -15.32
C HIS A 95 -10.31 10.62 -13.96
N GLY A 96 -9.79 9.50 -13.47
CA GLY A 96 -8.94 9.41 -12.29
C GLY A 96 -7.77 8.44 -12.51
N LYS A 97 -6.90 8.29 -11.50
CA LYS A 97 -5.97 7.15 -11.47
C LYS A 97 -6.80 5.93 -11.10
N ALA A 98 -6.77 4.89 -11.92
CA ALA A 98 -7.59 3.71 -11.70
C ALA A 98 -7.11 2.98 -10.44
N CYS A 99 -7.97 2.87 -9.43
CA CYS A 99 -7.69 2.16 -8.19
C CYS A 99 -8.02 0.68 -8.41
N PHE A 100 -7.17 -0.03 -9.13
CA PHE A 100 -7.27 -1.48 -9.15
C PHE A 100 -6.60 -2.03 -7.90
N LEU A 101 -7.41 -2.64 -7.05
CA LEU A 101 -6.92 -3.71 -6.18
C LEU A 101 -6.45 -4.81 -7.11
N THR A 102 -5.14 -4.84 -7.36
CA THR A 102 -4.49 -6.11 -7.69
C THR A 102 -4.80 -7.04 -6.52
N GLU A 103 -5.53 -8.13 -6.79
CA GLU A 103 -5.23 -9.39 -6.10
C GLU A 103 -3.84 -9.80 -6.57
N ASP A 104 -2.87 -9.01 -6.17
CA ASP A 104 -1.50 -9.36 -6.33
C ASP A 104 -1.33 -10.49 -5.33
N ASP A 105 -0.82 -11.62 -5.80
CA ASP A 105 -0.16 -12.57 -4.92
C ASP A 105 0.77 -11.85 -3.92
N ILE A 106 1.28 -10.66 -4.27
CA ILE A 106 2.04 -9.74 -3.40
C ILE A 106 1.18 -9.11 -2.29
N ALA A 107 -0.08 -8.72 -2.52
CA ALA A 107 -0.96 -8.23 -1.47
C ALA A 107 -1.24 -9.33 -0.44
N GLU A 108 -1.61 -10.55 -0.87
CA GLU A 108 -1.76 -11.69 0.03
C GLU A 108 -0.44 -12.13 0.69
N ARG A 109 0.68 -12.13 -0.04
CA ARG A 109 2.02 -12.41 0.51
C ARG A 109 2.45 -11.34 1.53
N ASN A 110 2.11 -10.06 1.33
CA ASN A 110 2.42 -8.96 2.27
C ASN A 110 1.56 -9.01 3.54
N PHE A 111 0.40 -9.67 3.52
CA PHE A 111 -0.37 -9.91 4.73
C PHE A 111 0.17 -11.06 5.59
N ARG A 112 0.92 -12.02 5.00
CA ARG A 112 1.36 -13.26 5.67
C ARG A 112 2.86 -13.41 5.94
N ARG A 113 3.72 -12.51 5.44
CA ARG A 113 5.16 -12.54 5.72
C ARG A 113 5.47 -12.00 7.13
N GLU A 114 5.17 -12.83 8.12
CA GLU A 114 5.70 -12.62 9.47
C GLU A 114 7.22 -12.70 9.42
N LYS A 115 7.88 -11.76 10.09
CA LYS A 115 9.33 -11.70 10.27
C LYS A 115 10.13 -11.57 8.97
N GLU A 116 9.60 -10.91 7.94
CA GLU A 116 10.39 -10.56 6.75
C GLU A 116 10.15 -9.10 6.34
N CYS A 117 11.08 -8.53 5.57
CA CYS A 117 10.90 -7.23 4.93
C CYS A 117 10.05 -7.37 3.66
N PRO A 118 8.95 -6.61 3.51
CA PRO A 118 8.10 -6.70 2.32
C PRO A 118 8.68 -5.97 1.09
N ILE A 119 9.78 -5.21 1.23
CA ILE A 119 10.31 -4.34 0.16
C ILE A 119 11.61 -4.87 -0.45
N CYS A 120 12.51 -5.45 0.35
CA CYS A 120 13.82 -5.86 -0.16
C CYS A 120 13.75 -7.02 -1.15
N VAL A 121 14.60 -6.96 -2.18
CA VAL A 121 14.90 -8.06 -3.10
C VAL A 121 16.43 -8.21 -3.21
N PRO A 122 17.03 -9.34 -2.79
CA PRO A 122 16.37 -10.47 -2.12
C PRO A 122 15.74 -10.10 -0.77
N THR A 123 14.72 -10.85 -0.35
CA THR A 123 13.99 -10.61 0.90
C THR A 123 14.92 -10.68 2.11
N VAL A 124 14.80 -9.71 3.01
CA VAL A 124 15.51 -9.72 4.30
C VAL A 124 14.66 -10.45 5.33
N ASP A 125 15.23 -11.50 5.94
CA ASP A 125 14.63 -12.27 7.02
C ASP A 125 14.92 -11.60 8.39
N PHE A 126 13.88 -11.44 9.19
CA PHE A 126 13.92 -10.94 10.57
C PHE A 126 13.80 -12.06 11.61
N SER A 127 13.78 -13.32 11.19
CA SER A 127 13.79 -14.48 12.09
C SER A 127 15.06 -14.46 12.95
N GLY A 128 14.89 -14.15 14.24
CA GLY A 128 16.00 -13.99 15.19
C GLY A 128 16.60 -12.59 15.26
N ALA A 129 16.15 -11.64 14.44
CA ALA A 129 16.55 -10.24 14.54
C ALA A 129 15.97 -9.59 15.80
N SER A 130 16.74 -8.72 16.45
CA SER A 130 16.20 -7.89 17.53
C SER A 130 15.25 -6.84 16.95
N ALA A 131 14.26 -6.42 17.74
CA ALA A 131 13.33 -5.36 17.33
C ALA A 131 14.04 -4.09 16.88
N HIS A 132 15.16 -3.73 17.53
CA HIS A 132 15.95 -2.56 17.13
C HIS A 132 16.55 -2.69 15.72
N ARG A 133 16.98 -3.90 15.32
CA ARG A 133 17.47 -4.15 13.95
C ARG A 133 16.36 -4.05 12.92
N VAL A 134 15.18 -4.57 13.24
CA VAL A 134 13.99 -4.43 12.38
C VAL A 134 13.60 -2.97 12.22
N LEU A 135 13.56 -2.22 13.34
CA LEU A 135 13.28 -0.79 13.33
C LEU A 135 14.31 0.01 12.52
N GLU A 136 15.59 -0.30 12.68
CA GLU A 136 16.69 0.33 11.92
C GLU A 136 16.55 0.08 10.41
N HIS A 137 16.32 -1.18 10.02
CA HIS A 137 16.13 -1.57 8.63
C HIS A 137 14.93 -0.87 7.99
N ASN A 138 13.74 -0.98 8.61
CA ASN A 138 12.52 -0.39 8.11
C ASN A 138 12.55 1.15 8.13
N ALA A 139 13.24 1.75 9.11
CA ALA A 139 13.47 3.19 9.13
C ALA A 139 14.26 3.66 7.91
N GLY A 140 15.21 2.85 7.41
CA GLY A 140 15.90 3.13 6.16
C GLY A 140 14.94 3.26 4.99
N HIS A 141 13.98 2.33 4.87
CA HIS A 141 12.92 2.43 3.86
C HIS A 141 12.05 3.67 4.04
N ILE A 142 11.56 3.94 5.26
CA ILE A 142 10.70 5.10 5.53
C ILE A 142 11.40 6.43 5.20
N LEU A 143 12.69 6.55 5.48
CA LEU A 143 13.42 7.81 5.30
C LEU A 143 13.96 8.02 3.89
N PHE A 144 14.34 6.94 3.19
CA PHE A 144 15.18 7.04 2.00
C PHE A 144 14.65 6.29 0.78
N ASP A 145 13.65 5.41 0.92
CA ASP A 145 13.09 4.66 -0.20
C ASP A 145 11.95 5.43 -0.86
N GLN A 146 12.15 5.83 -2.11
CA GLN A 146 11.17 6.59 -2.89
C GLN A 146 9.87 5.83 -3.16
N HIS A 147 9.87 4.50 -3.05
CA HIS A 147 8.69 3.68 -3.27
C HIS A 147 7.81 3.57 -2.02
N VAL A 148 8.33 3.98 -0.85
CA VAL A 148 7.53 4.03 0.38
C VAL A 148 6.74 5.31 0.44
N ASN A 149 5.42 5.19 0.33
CA ASN A 149 4.53 6.32 0.56
C ASN A 149 4.40 6.61 2.08
N VAL A 150 5.24 7.51 2.57
CA VAL A 150 5.26 7.92 3.99
C VAL A 150 3.96 8.61 4.43
N ALA A 151 3.19 9.19 3.50
CA ALA A 151 1.89 9.80 3.80
C ALA A 151 0.89 8.76 4.34
N ASN A 152 1.05 7.49 3.97
CA ASN A 152 0.24 6.39 4.48
C ASN A 152 0.63 5.95 5.90
N GLN A 153 1.57 6.64 6.53
CA GLN A 153 2.05 6.40 7.89
C GLN A 153 2.49 4.94 8.11
N PRO A 154 3.46 4.43 7.32
CA PRO A 154 3.89 3.04 7.37
C PRO A 154 4.42 2.63 8.75
N CYS A 155 4.14 1.39 9.15
CA CYS A 155 4.60 0.83 10.42
C CYS A 155 6.12 0.64 10.48
N GLY A 156 6.76 1.08 11.56
CA GLY A 156 8.20 0.85 11.79
C GLY A 156 8.63 -0.61 11.91
N LEU A 157 7.72 -1.56 12.14
CA LEU A 157 8.03 -2.99 12.28
C LEU A 157 7.68 -3.85 11.05
N CYS A 158 6.70 -3.46 10.26
CA CYS A 158 6.24 -4.26 9.11
C CYS A 158 5.94 -3.44 7.85
N LEU A 159 6.16 -2.12 7.87
CA LEU A 159 5.91 -1.18 6.77
C LEU A 159 4.47 -1.10 6.25
N ARG A 160 3.53 -1.89 6.79
CA ARG A 160 2.10 -1.79 6.47
C ARG A 160 1.52 -0.46 6.94
N PRO A 161 0.63 0.17 6.15
CA PRO A 161 0.07 1.48 6.45
C PRO A 161 -1.01 1.41 7.54
N VAL A 162 -1.41 2.57 8.06
CA VAL A 162 -2.63 2.72 8.86
C VAL A 162 -3.85 2.64 7.91
N PRO A 163 -4.99 2.00 8.29
CA PRO A 163 -5.27 1.34 9.57
C PRO A 163 -4.85 -0.14 9.66
N ALA A 164 -4.28 -0.72 8.60
CA ALA A 164 -3.88 -2.13 8.55
C ALA A 164 -2.82 -2.52 9.60
N CYS A 165 -2.04 -1.55 10.10
CA CYS A 165 -1.18 -1.69 11.25
C CYS A 165 -1.31 -0.48 12.17
N SER A 166 -1.59 -0.70 13.45
CA SER A 166 -1.94 0.37 14.39
C SER A 166 -1.34 0.12 15.78
N PHE A 167 -0.93 1.20 16.45
CA PHE A 167 -0.30 1.14 17.76
C PHE A 167 -1.00 2.04 18.75
N TYR A 168 -1.13 1.56 19.97
CA TYR A 168 -1.61 2.32 21.12
C TYR A 168 -0.51 2.39 22.17
N LEU A 169 -0.44 3.51 22.88
CA LEU A 169 0.44 3.67 24.04
C LEU A 169 -0.38 3.63 25.32
N LYS A 170 0.25 3.14 26.39
CA LYS A 170 -0.28 3.18 27.75
C LYS A 170 0.78 3.68 28.71
N LYS A 171 0.34 4.15 29.88
CA LYS A 171 1.26 4.43 30.99
C LYS A 171 1.80 3.12 31.55
N GLY A 172 3.11 3.07 31.78
CA GLY A 172 3.77 1.98 32.49
C GLY A 172 3.35 1.92 33.97
N LYS A 173 3.68 0.82 34.63
CA LYS A 173 3.41 0.62 36.06
C LYS A 173 4.55 1.22 36.90
N GLY A 174 4.22 1.91 37.99
CA GLY A 174 5.19 2.43 38.98
C GLY A 174 5.20 3.95 39.13
N GLU A 175 5.88 4.45 40.15
CA GLU A 175 5.89 5.87 40.55
C GLU A 175 6.56 6.79 39.50
N LYS A 176 7.55 6.26 38.75
CA LYS A 176 8.13 6.89 37.56
C LYS A 176 7.47 6.32 36.29
N THR A 177 6.23 6.72 36.04
CA THR A 177 5.45 6.23 34.89
C THR A 177 6.10 6.62 33.55
N THR A 178 6.80 5.68 32.92
CA THR A 178 7.25 5.81 31.52
C THR A 178 6.15 5.33 30.59
N MET A 179 6.01 5.96 29.42
CA MET A 179 5.11 5.47 28.38
C MET A 179 5.59 4.12 27.85
N GLN A 180 4.65 3.24 27.52
CA GLN A 180 4.92 1.91 26.97
C GLN A 180 3.93 1.60 25.85
N MET A 181 4.35 0.74 24.94
CA MET A 181 3.46 0.20 23.92
C MET A 181 2.39 -0.68 24.55
N ASP A 182 1.12 -0.44 24.21
CA ASP A 182 0.04 -1.33 24.57
C ASP A 182 -0.04 -2.48 23.58
N VAL A 183 0.83 -3.46 23.77
CA VAL A 183 0.99 -4.66 22.92
C VAL A 183 -0.33 -5.41 22.71
N LYS A 184 -1.24 -5.37 23.69
CA LYS A 184 -2.55 -6.04 23.62
C LYS A 184 -3.52 -5.32 22.68
N LYS A 185 -3.57 -3.99 22.78
CA LYS A 185 -4.48 -3.15 21.98
C LYS A 185 -3.93 -2.87 20.57
N SER A 186 -2.62 -2.94 20.38
CA SER A 186 -1.95 -2.68 19.10
C SER A 186 -2.06 -3.87 18.14
N MET A 187 -2.04 -3.62 16.83
CA MET A 187 -2.16 -4.62 15.77
C MET A 187 -0.96 -4.52 14.80
N CYS A 188 -0.16 -5.58 14.70
CA CYS A 188 1.01 -5.68 13.80
C CYS A 188 1.31 -7.15 13.52
N ALA A 189 1.66 -7.50 12.28
CA ALA A 189 2.13 -8.85 11.93
C ALA A 189 3.51 -9.13 12.51
N ASN A 190 4.42 -8.15 12.46
CA ASN A 190 5.74 -8.23 13.08
C ASN A 190 5.72 -7.66 14.49
N LYS A 191 4.77 -8.10 15.32
CA LYS A 191 4.62 -7.60 16.70
C LYS A 191 5.80 -8.06 17.57
N LEU A 192 6.84 -7.23 17.62
CA LEU A 192 8.03 -7.45 18.45
C LEU A 192 7.95 -6.59 19.72
N GLY A 193 8.26 -7.20 20.87
CA GLY A 193 8.47 -6.47 22.12
C GLY A 193 9.83 -5.78 22.13
N PHE A 194 9.86 -4.51 22.51
CA PHE A 194 11.12 -3.78 22.73
C PHE A 194 10.99 -2.78 23.87
N GLN A 195 12.13 -2.38 24.41
CA GLN A 195 12.16 -1.35 25.43
C GLN A 195 11.90 0.00 24.78
N TYR A 196 10.71 0.54 25.06
CA TYR A 196 10.21 1.76 24.43
C TYR A 196 11.17 2.95 24.55
N GLN A 197 11.70 3.20 25.76
CA GLN A 197 12.65 4.30 26.01
C GLN A 197 13.94 4.14 25.19
N THR A 198 14.49 2.93 25.16
CA THR A 198 15.69 2.61 24.38
C THR A 198 15.47 2.82 22.88
N ALA A 199 14.25 2.59 22.37
CA ALA A 199 13.92 2.81 20.96
C ALA A 199 13.68 4.29 20.60
N MET A 200 13.42 5.15 21.59
CA MET A 200 13.34 6.60 21.39
C MET A 200 14.73 7.25 21.31
N GLU A 201 15.78 6.55 21.75
CA GLU A 201 17.14 7.08 21.80
C GLU A 201 18.00 6.48 20.68
N SER A 202 18.57 7.34 19.83
CA SER A 202 19.58 6.92 18.86
C SER A 202 20.94 6.80 19.58
N THR A 203 21.50 5.58 19.60
CA THR A 203 22.81 5.30 20.19
C THR A 203 23.83 4.93 19.10
N LYS A 204 25.11 4.82 19.47
CA LYS A 204 26.14 4.33 18.53
C LYS A 204 25.90 2.88 18.08
N SER A 205 25.31 2.05 18.93
CA SER A 205 25.00 0.64 18.63
C SER A 205 23.63 0.46 17.97
N THR A 206 22.72 1.43 18.12
CA THR A 206 21.37 1.42 17.55
C THR A 206 21.04 2.82 17.01
N PRO A 207 21.45 3.17 15.78
CA PRO A 207 21.34 4.52 15.22
C PRO A 207 19.92 4.84 14.71
N CYS A 208 18.88 4.39 15.43
CA CYS A 208 17.49 4.57 15.07
C CYS A 208 16.70 5.02 16.31
N SER A 209 15.97 6.12 16.17
CA SER A 209 15.03 6.63 17.19
C SER A 209 13.56 6.46 16.76
N ASN A 210 13.30 5.62 15.76
CA ASN A 210 11.95 5.43 15.25
C ASN A 210 11.12 4.60 16.24
N ALA A 211 10.28 5.27 17.00
CA ALA A 211 9.35 4.68 17.96
C ALA A 211 7.94 5.28 17.79
N PRO A 212 6.87 4.58 18.18
CA PRO A 212 5.51 5.11 18.13
C PRO A 212 5.31 6.16 19.25
N ILE A 213 5.03 7.41 18.91
CA ILE A 213 4.86 8.54 19.83
C ILE A 213 3.43 9.10 19.75
N PRO A 214 2.91 9.73 20.82
CA PRO A 214 1.62 10.42 20.74
C PRO A 214 1.76 11.69 19.88
N CYS A 215 0.79 11.94 18.99
CA CYS A 215 0.67 13.24 18.35
C CYS A 215 0.16 14.28 19.38
N PRO A 216 0.80 15.45 19.51
CA PRO A 216 0.39 16.48 20.47
C PRO A 216 -0.96 17.13 20.15
N LEU A 217 -1.42 17.04 18.89
CA LEU A 217 -2.67 17.64 18.42
C LEU A 217 -3.83 16.64 18.39
N CYS A 218 -3.53 15.34 18.45
CA CYS A 218 -4.56 14.31 18.50
C CYS A 218 -5.13 14.14 19.91
N PRO A 219 -6.37 13.63 20.03
CA PRO A 219 -6.90 13.18 21.32
C PRO A 219 -5.99 12.16 22.00
N LYS A 220 -5.94 12.16 23.33
CA LYS A 220 -5.09 11.24 24.11
C LYS A 220 -5.37 9.75 23.86
N SER A 221 -6.56 9.42 23.34
CA SER A 221 -6.99 8.06 22.99
C SER A 221 -6.62 7.65 21.56
N ALA A 222 -6.07 8.56 20.75
CA ALA A 222 -5.73 8.32 19.36
C ALA A 222 -4.60 7.30 19.20
N LEU A 223 -4.43 6.86 17.94
CA LEU A 223 -3.32 6.01 17.55
C LEU A 223 -1.99 6.73 17.76
N ALA A 224 -0.97 5.96 18.15
CA ALA A 224 0.39 6.43 18.18
C ALA A 224 0.97 6.49 16.77
N ILE A 225 1.79 7.50 16.52
CA ILE A 225 2.39 7.79 15.22
C ILE A 225 3.87 7.43 15.30
N TRP A 226 4.41 6.68 14.36
CA TRP A 226 5.85 6.46 14.30
C TRP A 226 6.58 7.79 14.13
N GLN A 227 7.64 8.02 14.91
CA GLN A 227 8.32 9.32 14.99
C GLN A 227 8.70 9.88 13.62
N TYR A 228 9.18 9.04 12.71
CA TYR A 228 9.59 9.48 11.38
C TYR A 228 8.41 9.83 10.45
N ASN A 229 7.20 9.36 10.79
CA ASN A 229 5.97 9.71 10.08
C ASN A 229 5.28 10.96 10.66
N LEU A 230 5.69 11.45 11.84
CA LEU A 230 4.98 12.51 12.56
C LEU A 230 4.85 13.80 11.73
N ARG A 231 5.90 14.20 11.01
CA ARG A 231 5.87 15.39 10.15
C ARG A 231 4.78 15.29 9.08
N TYR A 232 4.67 14.12 8.44
CA TYR A 232 3.65 13.87 7.42
C TYR A 232 2.24 13.83 8.02
N HIS A 233 2.09 13.16 9.17
CA HIS A 233 0.84 13.15 9.91
C HIS A 233 0.35 14.55 10.29
N LEU A 234 1.23 15.42 10.81
CA LEU A 234 0.87 16.80 11.19
C LEU A 234 0.46 17.64 9.97
N LYS A 235 1.12 17.44 8.84
CA LYS A 235 0.75 18.12 7.60
C LYS A 235 -0.62 17.65 7.09
N ASP A 236 -0.85 16.35 7.05
CA ASP A 236 -2.06 15.76 6.46
C ASP A 236 -3.28 15.87 7.37
N ALA A 237 -3.18 15.35 8.59
CA ALA A 237 -4.31 15.28 9.53
C ALA A 237 -4.61 16.62 10.23
N HIS A 238 -3.61 17.51 10.36
CA HIS A 238 -3.73 18.76 11.10
C HIS A 238 -3.48 20.01 10.25
N ARG A 239 -3.19 19.88 8.95
CA ARG A 239 -2.92 21.00 8.03
C ARG A 239 -1.82 21.96 8.55
N VAL A 240 -0.82 21.40 9.23
CA VAL A 240 0.32 22.17 9.74
C VAL A 240 1.39 22.25 8.65
N ASP A 241 1.40 23.36 7.90
CA ASP A 241 2.32 23.56 6.78
C ASP A 241 3.73 24.01 7.22
N ASN A 242 3.83 24.76 8.32
CA ASN A 242 5.08 25.26 8.89
C ASN A 242 5.47 24.50 10.15
N LEU A 243 6.06 23.32 9.96
CA LEU A 243 6.93 22.74 10.98
C LEU A 243 8.32 23.32 10.77
N GLU A 244 8.61 24.45 11.43
CA GLU A 244 9.98 24.78 11.78
C GLU A 244 10.61 23.50 12.36
N PRO A 245 11.81 23.09 11.94
CA PRO A 245 12.42 21.88 12.45
C PRO A 245 12.62 22.11 13.95
N HIS A 246 11.70 21.62 14.78
CA HIS A 246 11.91 21.53 16.20
C HIS A 246 13.21 20.76 16.36
N SER A 247 14.25 21.52 16.68
CA SER A 247 15.67 21.25 16.47
C SER A 247 16.22 20.22 17.45
N HIS A 248 15.34 19.34 17.92
CA HIS A 248 15.58 18.26 18.87
C HIS A 248 15.15 16.91 18.28
N LEU A 249 14.26 16.87 17.28
CA LEU A 249 13.75 15.63 16.67
C LEU A 249 14.49 15.22 15.38
N SER A 250 15.29 16.12 14.79
CA SER A 250 15.96 15.93 13.49
C SER A 250 17.48 15.72 13.57
N THR A 251 18.06 15.56 14.76
CA THR A 251 19.51 15.30 14.88
C THR A 251 19.85 13.83 14.62
N ILE A 252 19.64 13.37 13.39
CA ILE A 252 20.28 12.16 12.86
C ILE A 252 21.08 12.56 11.62
N THR A 253 22.14 13.33 11.84
CA THR A 253 23.19 13.50 10.84
C THR A 253 24.53 13.54 11.54
N HIS A 254 25.06 12.38 11.97
CA HIS A 254 26.49 12.16 12.09
C HIS A 254 26.81 10.66 11.98
N ILE A 255 26.64 10.08 10.78
CA ILE A 255 27.48 8.96 10.39
C ILE A 255 28.86 9.56 10.07
N LYS A 256 29.74 9.64 11.08
CA LYS A 256 31.15 9.96 10.84
C LYS A 256 31.75 8.82 10.02
N LYS A 257 32.06 9.08 8.75
CA LYS A 257 32.99 8.24 7.97
C LYS A 257 34.34 8.29 8.68
N HIS A 258 34.70 7.22 9.38
CA HIS A 258 36.07 7.03 9.88
C HIS A 258 36.81 5.99 9.02
N PRO A 259 38.12 6.20 8.79
CA PRO A 259 38.92 5.35 7.91
C PRO A 259 39.10 3.94 8.50
N ARG A 260 39.06 2.95 7.61
CA ARG A 260 39.20 1.52 7.89
C ARG A 260 40.48 1.26 8.67
N ARG A 261 40.36 0.64 9.86
CA ARG A 261 41.45 -0.10 10.49
C ARG A 261 41.40 -1.53 9.99
N SER A 262 42.51 -1.98 9.40
CA SER A 262 42.70 -3.35 8.91
C SER A 262 42.78 -4.34 10.07
N THR A 263 42.00 -5.41 10.00
CA THR A 263 42.39 -6.71 10.57
C THR A 263 41.77 -7.83 9.74
N LYS A 264 42.60 -8.85 9.53
CA LYS A 264 42.55 -9.98 8.57
C LYS A 264 41.24 -10.77 8.43
N ASP A 265 40.96 -11.08 7.16
CA ASP A 265 40.42 -12.32 6.56
C ASP A 265 39.19 -13.01 7.18
N SER A 266 38.06 -12.88 6.48
CA SER A 266 37.57 -13.96 5.60
C SER A 266 36.71 -13.34 4.49
N ALA A 267 37.02 -13.68 3.24
CA ALA A 267 36.49 -13.05 2.04
C ALA A 267 35.00 -13.38 1.83
N LEU A 268 34.14 -12.36 1.85
CA LEU A 268 32.87 -12.37 1.14
C LEU A 268 33.11 -11.71 -0.22
N VAL A 269 33.00 -12.52 -1.28
CA VAL A 269 33.01 -12.05 -2.67
C VAL A 269 31.74 -11.21 -2.87
N ILE A 270 31.92 -9.89 -2.95
CA ILE A 270 30.88 -8.97 -3.43
C ILE A 270 31.02 -8.95 -4.94
N SER A 271 30.06 -9.54 -5.66
CA SER A 271 29.99 -9.36 -7.11
C SER A 271 29.63 -7.91 -7.41
N GLU A 272 30.52 -7.22 -8.11
CA GLU A 272 30.24 -5.96 -8.79
C GLU A 272 29.14 -6.17 -9.83
N ALA A 273 27.93 -5.77 -9.49
CA ALA A 273 27.00 -5.15 -10.42
C ALA A 273 25.92 -4.50 -9.56
N HIS A 274 25.59 -3.24 -9.83
CA HIS A 274 24.25 -2.65 -9.76
C HIS A 274 24.44 -1.13 -9.91
N SER A 275 24.82 -0.76 -11.13
CA SER A 275 24.45 0.53 -11.69
C SER A 275 23.30 0.24 -12.64
N THR A 276 22.09 0.63 -12.28
CA THR A 276 20.97 0.71 -13.23
C THR A 276 20.36 2.11 -13.13
N HIS A 277 20.98 3.02 -13.89
CA HIS A 277 20.24 4.12 -14.49
C HIS A 277 19.32 3.50 -15.55
N LEU A 278 18.00 3.51 -15.33
CA LEU A 278 17.03 3.18 -16.36
C LEU A 278 16.11 4.38 -16.55
N THR A 279 16.42 5.14 -17.59
CA THR A 279 15.56 6.19 -18.15
C THR A 279 14.50 5.50 -19.01
N LEU A 280 13.24 5.54 -18.59
CA LEU A 280 12.13 5.05 -19.42
C LEU A 280 11.67 6.15 -20.40
N ARG A 281 11.92 5.92 -21.69
CA ARG A 281 11.19 6.57 -22.79
C ARG A 281 9.98 5.70 -23.13
N TYR A 282 8.80 6.29 -23.15
CA TYR A 282 7.60 5.66 -23.69
C TYR A 282 7.66 5.73 -25.22
N GLU A 283 7.65 4.58 -25.89
CA GLU A 283 7.15 4.48 -27.26
C GLU A 283 5.94 3.55 -27.28
N LEU A 284 4.84 4.06 -27.84
CA LEU A 284 3.64 3.31 -28.15
C LEU A 284 3.89 2.53 -29.45
N SER A 285 4.02 1.21 -29.36
CA SER A 285 3.94 0.34 -30.52
C SER A 285 2.75 -0.61 -30.38
N LYS A 286 1.83 -0.51 -31.35
CA LYS A 286 0.78 -1.50 -31.66
C LYS A 286 1.43 -2.89 -31.79
N ILE A 287 0.86 -3.91 -31.15
CA ILE A 287 1.21 -5.30 -31.42
C ILE A 287 -0.06 -6.01 -31.90
N PHE A 288 -0.02 -6.41 -33.18
CA PHE A 288 -0.84 -7.45 -33.78
C PHE A 288 -0.43 -8.80 -33.19
N LEU A 289 -1.39 -9.68 -32.93
CA LEU A 289 -1.13 -11.07 -32.57
C LEU A 289 -0.68 -11.84 -33.83
N ASP A 290 0.59 -12.22 -33.89
CA ASP A 290 1.06 -13.31 -34.75
C ASP A 290 0.75 -14.66 -34.07
N LEU A 291 -0.01 -15.49 -34.76
CA LEU A 291 -0.21 -16.92 -34.44
C LEU A 291 0.98 -17.72 -34.98
N PRO A 292 1.53 -18.71 -34.26
CA PRO A 292 2.36 -19.73 -34.88
C PRO A 292 1.47 -20.79 -35.54
N ASN A 293 1.72 -21.02 -36.83
CA ASN A 293 1.32 -22.22 -37.54
C ASN A 293 2.12 -23.42 -37.00
N GLU A 294 1.43 -24.42 -36.46
CA GLU A 294 1.44 -25.85 -36.86
C GLU A 294 0.54 -26.67 -35.93
#